data_AF-A0A4R4Z8U9-F1
#
_entry.id   AF-A0A4R4Z8U9-F1
#
_cell.length_a   1.000
_cell.length_b   1.000
_cell.length_c   1.000
_cell.angle_alpha   90.00
_cell.angle_beta   90.00
_cell.angle_gamma   90.00
#
_symmetry.space_group_name_H-M   'P 1'
#
loop_
_entity.id
_entity.type
_entity.pdbx_description
1 polymer ?
#
loop_
_entity_poly.entity_id
_entity_poly.type
_entity_poly.pdbx_seq_one_letter_code
_entity_poly.pdbx_strand_id
1 'polypeptide(L)'
;MPGMIRGGTPALRRAAYVGAALVAAVLVAMICGERLRFAHSAADMEAVARTLGEGVELRGRSIGSLTFEFVRREDDLVYFHRGEQGWDGDSYGYVWSPEHRPSDTRHLRGPWYRYWNDAHQ
;
A
#
# COMPACT_ATOMS: atom_id res chain seq x y z
N MET A 1 -4.30 23.23 -51.58
CA MET A 1 -3.36 22.17 -51.17
C MET A 1 -3.86 21.55 -49.87
N PRO A 2 -4.45 20.34 -49.87
CA PRO A 2 -4.92 19.70 -48.65
C PRO A 2 -3.83 18.85 -48.01
N GLY A 3 -3.70 18.97 -46.69
CA GLY A 3 -2.71 18.32 -45.85
C GLY A 3 -2.92 16.82 -45.71
N MET A 4 -1.82 16.10 -45.81
CA MET A 4 -1.76 14.66 -45.59
C MET A 4 -1.54 14.41 -44.08
N ILE A 5 -2.62 14.27 -43.31
CA ILE A 5 -2.53 13.75 -41.95
C ILE A 5 -2.16 12.28 -42.06
N ARG A 6 -0.89 12.00 -41.79
CA ARG A 6 -0.30 10.66 -41.79
C ARG A 6 -0.97 9.84 -40.68
N GLY A 7 -2.03 9.12 -41.04
CA GLY A 7 -2.68 8.16 -40.17
C GLY A 7 -1.67 7.09 -39.75
N GLY A 8 -1.33 7.05 -38.47
CA GLY A 8 -0.46 6.01 -37.91
C GLY A 8 -0.96 4.62 -38.30
N THR A 9 -0.06 3.79 -38.79
CA THR A 9 -0.36 2.45 -39.32
C THR A 9 -1.11 1.62 -38.27
N PRO A 10 -2.13 0.82 -38.68
CA PRO A 10 -2.97 0.04 -37.76
C PRO A 10 -2.18 -0.95 -36.89
N ALA A 11 -1.01 -1.39 -37.37
CA ALA A 11 -0.06 -2.18 -36.59
C ALA A 11 0.52 -1.43 -35.39
N LEU A 12 0.80 -0.13 -35.54
CA LEU A 12 1.33 0.73 -34.47
C LEU A 12 0.29 0.93 -33.36
N ARG A 13 -0.98 1.11 -33.74
CA ARG A 13 -2.09 1.21 -32.78
C ARG A 13 -2.32 -0.10 -32.02
N ARG A 14 -2.32 -1.23 -32.73
CA ARG A 14 -2.43 -2.57 -32.10
C ARG A 14 -1.29 -2.85 -31.13
N ALA A 15 -0.05 -2.54 -31.53
CA ALA A 15 1.13 -2.67 -30.65
C ALA A 15 1.00 -1.78 -29.40
N ALA A 16 0.53 -0.55 -29.56
CA ALA A 16 0.28 0.35 -28.43
C ALA A 16 -0.80 -0.19 -27.47
N TYR A 17 -1.91 -0.74 -27.99
CA TYR A 17 -2.95 -1.33 -27.14
C TYR A 17 -2.47 -2.58 -26.39
N VAL A 18 -1.71 -3.46 -27.05
CA VAL A 18 -1.12 -4.63 -26.39
C VAL A 18 -0.13 -4.21 -25.30
N GLY A 19 0.72 -3.22 -25.58
CA GLY A 19 1.63 -2.65 -24.59
C GLY A 19 0.89 -2.07 -23.38
N ALA A 20 -0.14 -1.25 -23.62
CA ALA A 20 -0.96 -0.67 -22.55
C ALA A 20 -1.68 -1.74 -21.72
N ALA A 21 -2.21 -2.79 -22.37
CA ALA A 21 -2.89 -3.89 -21.68
C ALA A 21 -1.93 -4.68 -20.78
N LEU A 22 -0.68 -4.93 -21.24
CA LEU A 22 0.34 -5.58 -20.43
C LEU A 22 0.72 -4.76 -19.20
N VAL A 23 0.94 -3.45 -19.38
CA VAL A 23 1.24 -2.55 -18.25
C VAL A 23 0.09 -2.56 -17.24
N ALA A 24 -1.16 -2.46 -17.71
CA ALA A 24 -2.33 -2.51 -16.85
C ALA A 24 -2.43 -3.85 -16.09
N ALA A 25 -2.18 -4.97 -16.76
CA ALA A 25 -2.21 -6.30 -16.14
C ALA A 25 -1.15 -6.44 -15.03
N VAL A 26 0.07 -5.95 -15.26
CA VAL A 26 1.15 -5.94 -14.25
C VAL A 26 0.76 -5.08 -13.05
N LEU A 27 0.24 -3.86 -13.28
CA LEU A 27 -0.20 -2.97 -12.21
C LEU A 27 -1.31 -3.61 -11.37
N VAL A 28 -2.31 -4.23 -12.01
CA VAL A 28 -3.39 -4.95 -11.33
C VAL A 28 -2.84 -6.12 -10.52
N ALA A 29 -1.92 -6.91 -11.08
CA ALA A 29 -1.30 -8.04 -10.37
C ALA A 29 -0.54 -7.59 -9.12
N MET A 30 0.22 -6.49 -9.21
CA MET A 30 0.93 -5.90 -8.07
C MET A 30 -0.04 -5.47 -6.97
N ILE A 31 -1.10 -4.72 -7.32
CA ILE A 31 -2.12 -4.26 -6.37
C ILE A 31 -2.84 -5.44 -5.71
N CYS A 32 -3.23 -6.45 -6.49
CA CYS A 32 -3.88 -7.65 -5.97
C CYS A 32 -2.95 -8.43 -5.03
N GLY A 33 -1.68 -8.58 -5.40
CA GLY A 33 -0.67 -9.27 -4.58
C GLY A 33 -0.48 -8.61 -3.22
N GLU A 34 -0.38 -7.28 -3.17
CA GLU A 34 -0.30 -6.50 -1.92
C GLU A 34 -1.51 -6.76 -1.02
N ARG A 35 -2.72 -6.69 -1.59
CA ARG A 35 -3.97 -6.89 -0.83
C ARG A 35 -4.09 -8.31 -0.27
N LEU A 36 -3.65 -9.32 -1.03
CA LEU A 36 -3.61 -10.71 -0.58
C LEU A 36 -2.62 -10.91 0.58
N ARG A 37 -1.42 -10.34 0.45
CA ARG A 37 -0.40 -10.38 1.51
C ARG A 37 -0.89 -9.73 2.79
N PHE A 38 -1.49 -8.55 2.69
CA PHE A 38 -2.12 -7.87 3.82
C PHE A 38 -3.24 -8.71 4.44
N ALA A 39 -4.16 -9.24 3.64
CA ALA A 39 -5.27 -10.06 4.13
C ALA A 39 -4.77 -11.29 4.91
N HIS A 40 -3.66 -11.88 4.48
CA HIS A 40 -3.03 -13.00 5.18
C HIS A 40 -2.33 -12.58 6.48
N SER A 41 -1.74 -11.38 6.52
CA SER A 41 -1.02 -10.87 7.70
C SER A 41 -1.89 -10.18 8.75
N ALA A 42 -3.12 -9.79 8.42
CA ALA A 42 -3.92 -8.88 9.25
C ALA A 42 -4.16 -9.40 10.68
N ALA A 43 -4.43 -10.70 10.83
CA ALA A 43 -4.65 -11.29 12.16
C ALA A 43 -3.38 -11.28 13.02
N ASP A 44 -2.23 -11.59 12.42
CA ASP A 44 -0.93 -11.54 13.11
C ASP A 44 -0.57 -10.10 13.51
N MET A 45 -0.84 -9.14 12.62
CA MET A 45 -0.65 -7.71 12.90
C MET A 45 -1.53 -7.24 14.06
N GLU A 46 -2.79 -7.64 14.10
CA GLU A 46 -3.68 -7.32 15.21
C GLU A 46 -3.20 -7.94 16.53
N ALA A 47 -2.72 -9.19 16.51
CA ALA A 47 -2.17 -9.83 17.71
C ALA A 47 -0.97 -9.04 18.26
N VAL A 48 -0.06 -8.60 17.38
CA VAL A 48 1.06 -7.72 17.78
C VAL A 48 0.53 -6.42 18.35
N ALA A 49 -0.39 -5.76 17.66
CA ALA A 49 -0.93 -4.46 18.07
C ALA A 49 -1.57 -4.50 19.47
N ARG A 50 -2.30 -5.57 19.78
CA ARG A 50 -2.92 -5.77 21.11
C ARG A 50 -1.91 -6.00 22.23
N THR A 51 -0.75 -6.57 21.93
CA THR A 51 0.29 -6.88 22.92
C THR A 51 1.33 -5.79 23.06
N LEU A 52 1.43 -4.88 22.08
CA LEU A 52 2.42 -3.83 22.06
C LEU A 52 2.08 -2.78 23.13
N GLY A 53 3.01 -2.57 24.05
CA GLY A 53 2.90 -1.54 25.08
C GLY A 53 3.07 -0.14 24.50
N GLU A 54 2.50 0.85 25.19
CA GLU A 54 2.63 2.27 24.83
C GLU A 54 4.10 2.71 24.83
N GLY A 55 4.52 3.45 23.81
CA GLY A 55 5.91 3.93 23.65
C GLY A 55 6.93 2.84 23.28
N VAL A 56 6.50 1.59 23.05
CA VAL A 56 7.37 0.51 22.59
C VAL A 56 7.50 0.53 21.08
N GLU A 57 8.74 0.41 20.60
CA GLU A 57 9.08 0.29 19.18
C GLU A 57 9.80 -1.04 18.92
N LEU A 58 9.32 -1.79 17.93
CA LEU A 58 9.94 -3.02 17.43
C LEU A 58 10.54 -2.75 16.05
N ARG A 59 11.84 -2.99 15.87
CA ARG A 59 12.52 -2.76 14.58
C ARG A 59 12.74 -4.03 13.77
N GLY A 60 12.71 -3.91 12.44
CA GLY A 60 13.09 -4.96 11.48
C GLY A 60 12.25 -6.24 11.62
N ARG A 61 10.94 -6.12 11.84
CA ARG A 61 10.07 -7.26 12.10
C ARG A 61 9.31 -7.69 10.86
N SER A 62 9.23 -9.00 10.66
CA SER A 62 8.26 -9.60 9.74
C SER A 62 7.05 -10.08 10.53
N ILE A 63 5.85 -9.72 10.06
CA ILE A 63 4.57 -10.10 10.67
C ILE A 63 3.68 -10.63 9.54
N GLY A 64 3.32 -11.91 9.64
CA GLY A 64 2.76 -12.67 8.53
C GLY A 64 3.68 -12.63 7.30
N SER A 65 3.13 -12.24 6.15
CA SER A 65 3.84 -12.09 4.87
C SER A 65 4.40 -10.68 4.61
N LEU A 66 4.38 -9.79 5.60
CA LEU A 66 4.83 -8.39 5.47
C LEU A 66 6.05 -8.13 6.34
N THR A 67 6.94 -7.26 5.86
CA THR A 67 8.14 -6.84 6.57
C THR A 67 8.05 -5.35 6.85
N PHE A 68 8.40 -4.98 8.08
CA PHE A 68 8.29 -3.65 8.66
C PHE A 68 9.66 -3.19 9.16
N GLU A 69 10.01 -1.95 8.85
CA GLU A 69 11.21 -1.30 9.39
C GLU A 69 11.02 -1.01 10.87
N PHE A 70 9.84 -0.52 11.27
CA PHE A 70 9.46 -0.45 12.67
C PHE A 70 7.96 -0.63 12.87
N VAL A 71 7.60 -1.09 14.06
CA VAL A 71 6.23 -1.12 14.59
C VAL A 71 6.23 -0.40 15.93
N ARG A 72 5.48 0.68 16.06
CA ARG A 72 5.43 1.46 17.30
C ARG A 72 4.00 1.74 17.74
N ARG A 73 3.81 1.87 19.06
CA ARG A 73 2.55 2.35 19.63
C ARG A 73 2.71 3.77 20.17
N GLU A 74 1.82 4.65 19.74
CA GLU A 74 1.79 6.06 20.11
C GLU A 74 0.32 6.54 20.07
N ASP A 75 -0.15 7.18 21.14
CA ASP A 75 -1.50 7.75 21.27
C ASP A 75 -2.61 6.73 20.94
N ASP A 76 -2.48 5.51 21.48
CA ASP A 76 -3.42 4.39 21.25
C ASP A 76 -3.54 3.94 19.77
N LEU A 77 -2.61 4.37 18.93
CA LEU A 77 -2.43 3.94 17.55
C LEU A 77 -1.18 3.07 17.45
N VAL A 78 -1.27 1.99 16.68
CA VAL A 78 -0.11 1.15 16.36
C VAL A 78 0.25 1.36 14.90
N TYR A 79 1.42 1.94 14.67
CA TYR A 79 1.99 2.24 13.37
C TYR A 79 2.89 1.09 12.93
N PHE A 80 2.60 0.52 11.77
CA PHE A 80 3.39 -0.50 11.09
C PHE A 80 4.07 0.12 9.87
N HIS A 81 5.30 0.58 10.03
CA HIS A 81 6.05 1.29 9.00
C HIS A 81 6.90 0.34 8.16
N ARG A 82 6.87 0.49 6.83
CA ARG A 82 7.57 -0.38 5.88
C ARG A 82 8.71 0.31 5.12
N GLY A 83 8.96 1.59 5.42
CA GLY A 83 9.93 2.43 4.73
C GLY A 83 9.28 3.54 3.94
N GLU A 84 10.10 4.26 3.19
CA GLU A 84 9.70 5.33 2.27
C GLU A 84 9.47 4.76 0.86
N GLN A 85 8.44 5.22 0.16
CA GLN A 85 8.16 4.85 -1.22
C GLN A 85 8.18 6.10 -2.11
N GLY A 86 8.99 6.08 -3.17
CA GLY A 86 9.09 7.18 -4.14
C GLY A 86 10.27 8.12 -3.88
N TRP A 87 10.48 9.07 -4.80
CA TRP A 87 11.52 10.09 -4.65
C TRP A 87 11.18 11.16 -3.62
N ASP A 88 9.91 11.27 -3.23
CA ASP A 88 9.39 12.33 -2.36
C ASP A 88 9.39 11.95 -0.87
N GLY A 89 9.86 10.75 -0.50
CA GLY A 89 10.01 10.34 0.90
C GLY A 89 8.71 9.89 1.58
N ASP A 90 7.67 9.57 0.80
CA ASP A 90 6.37 9.21 1.36
C ASP A 90 6.47 7.90 2.16
N SER A 91 6.33 8.03 3.48
CA SER A 91 6.28 6.89 4.38
C SER A 91 5.10 5.96 4.03
N TYR A 92 5.39 4.69 3.81
CA TYR A 92 4.39 3.67 3.46
C TYR A 92 4.20 2.67 4.60
N GLY A 93 2.95 2.38 4.95
CA GLY A 93 2.64 1.49 6.06
C GLY A 93 1.17 1.30 6.36
N TYR A 94 0.90 0.84 7.58
CA TYR A 94 -0.44 0.55 8.07
C TYR A 94 -0.60 1.09 9.50
N VAL A 95 -1.76 1.63 9.85
CA VAL A 95 -2.10 2.08 11.21
C VAL A 95 -3.29 1.31 11.76
N TRP A 96 -3.19 0.82 12.98
CA TRP A 96 -4.23 0.11 13.73
C TRP A 96 -4.68 0.93 14.94
N SER A 97 -5.97 0.91 15.27
CA SER A 97 -6.45 1.32 16.59
C SER A 97 -7.73 0.59 16.95
N PRO A 98 -7.91 0.13 18.20
CA PRO A 98 -9.14 -0.53 18.60
C PRO A 98 -10.33 0.44 18.70
N GLU A 99 -10.05 1.75 18.81
CA GLU A 99 -11.04 2.79 19.14
C GLU A 99 -11.31 3.74 17.96
N HIS A 100 -10.28 4.05 17.18
CA HIS A 100 -10.34 5.11 16.18
C HIS A 100 -10.09 4.57 14.76
N ARG A 101 -10.98 4.90 13.83
CA ARG A 101 -10.81 4.52 12.42
C ARG A 101 -9.98 5.58 11.67
N PRO A 102 -8.90 5.20 10.98
CA PRO A 102 -8.16 6.11 10.11
C PRO A 102 -9.00 6.56 8.90
N SER A 103 -8.80 7.79 8.43
CA SER A 103 -9.71 8.53 7.54
C SER A 103 -9.89 7.97 6.11
N ASP A 104 -9.12 6.97 5.65
CA ASP A 104 -9.27 6.44 4.28
C ASP A 104 -8.97 4.93 4.10
N THR A 105 -9.82 4.06 4.66
CA THR A 105 -9.56 2.61 4.74
C THR A 105 -10.67 1.73 4.13
N ARG A 106 -10.33 0.92 3.09
CA ARG A 106 -11.17 -0.20 2.62
C ARG A 106 -10.88 -1.42 3.48
N HIS A 107 -11.91 -1.94 4.14
CA HIS A 107 -11.74 -2.90 5.22
C HIS A 107 -11.86 -4.36 4.79
N LEU A 108 -11.08 -5.22 5.46
CA LEU A 108 -11.29 -6.66 5.53
C LEU A 108 -11.47 -6.99 7.02
N ARG A 109 -12.70 -6.83 7.55
CA ARG A 109 -13.20 -7.10 8.93
C ARG A 109 -12.21 -6.92 10.12
N GLY A 110 -12.47 -5.95 11.02
CA GLY A 110 -11.71 -5.72 12.28
C GLY A 110 -11.01 -4.35 12.31
N PRO A 111 -10.41 -3.89 13.43
CA PRO A 111 -10.32 -2.45 13.79
C PRO A 111 -9.31 -1.55 13.01
N TRP A 112 -9.03 -1.94 11.77
CA TRP A 112 -8.83 -1.13 10.54
C TRP A 112 -7.41 -0.64 10.18
N TYR A 113 -7.12 -0.59 8.86
CA TYR A 113 -5.85 -0.12 8.25
C TYR A 113 -5.99 0.48 6.83
N ARG A 114 -5.23 1.55 6.56
CA ARG A 114 -4.51 2.04 5.35
C ARG A 114 -3.97 3.42 5.77
N TYR A 115 -2.67 3.66 5.62
CA TYR A 115 -2.05 4.95 5.92
C TYR A 115 -1.28 5.44 4.69
N TRP A 116 -1.66 6.61 4.19
CA TRP A 116 -0.93 7.40 3.20
C TRP A 116 -0.68 8.74 3.86
N ASN A 117 0.59 9.11 3.99
CA ASN A 117 0.94 10.41 4.55
C ASN A 117 1.13 11.40 3.40
N ASP A 118 0.05 12.04 2.94
CA ASP A 118 0.16 13.22 2.06
C ASP A 118 0.59 14.48 2.86
N ALA A 119 1.47 14.33 3.85
CA ALA A 119 1.92 15.45 4.68
C ALA A 119 3.20 16.06 4.12
N HIS A 120 3.01 17.01 3.22
CA HIS A 120 3.81 18.23 3.30
C HIS A 120 3.46 18.94 4.62
N GLN A 121 4.37 18.90 5.59
CA GLN A 121 4.56 19.96 6.58
C GLN A 121 6.04 20.21 6.77
#